data_AF-A0A9E2AFN0-F1
#
_entry.id   AF-A0A9E2AFN0-F1
#
_cell.length_a   1.000
_cell.length_b   1.000
_cell.length_c   1.000
_cell.angle_alpha   90.00
_cell.angle_beta   90.00
_cell.angle_gamma   90.00
#
_symmetry.space_group_name_H-M   'P 1'
#
loop_
_entity.id
_entity.type
_entity.pdbx_description
1 polymer ?
#
loop_
_entity_poly.entity_id
_entity_poly.type
_entity_poly.pdbx_seq_one_letter_code
_entity_poly.pdbx_strand_id
1 'polypeptide(L)'
;MRRVALLAAIAIAATACSGTTDSATTTAESVATTTSTTEPATTTATSTTTVATSTTTTTTTVPSGPLGPPPFQTWTVIVASLDVDTTSEAEAVDQWKSLVGDRPDSGVLLSDNYPSLNPGYWVVFAGEFDTELAATGLCADLQGESLACYHRWLGSASAMAEEVLVYGGDADPGWFYVRTATGATRPVYDRFFEASGPGHPSITADGSEMYFTVGYEDYWFSCELTIGEIRRLDFATGEELVVAAGLYPSAHPSAQILAYASDDECFEDEFGFNSFNDLVVVRDLRNGINRVYQPGEVDPGFTIDLAWSADGETLFVARDTDFGLEIHSFDPLVTSTSDPWTSGGPLDLGIGGFDWLRLVGERAGKLHVIGCATGVCDLVAIDLETGDGTTVASDVAGAAFDAHNDHLIHWSIEGPLVVEGQPVELPADFFIYEADW
;
A
#
# COMPACT_ATOMS: atom_id res chain seq x y z
N MET A 1 7.97 33.97 9.97
CA MET A 1 8.21 32.51 9.79
C MET A 1 9.58 32.36 9.17
N ARG A 2 10.50 31.67 9.86
CA ARG A 2 11.95 31.72 9.58
C ARG A 2 12.26 30.85 8.36
N ARG A 3 12.83 31.49 7.33
CA ARG A 3 13.44 30.83 6.17
C ARG A 3 14.85 30.39 6.56
N VAL A 4 15.15 29.11 6.44
CA VAL A 4 16.52 28.58 6.48
C VAL A 4 16.76 27.98 5.11
N ALA A 5 17.64 28.61 4.33
CA ALA A 5 18.20 28.02 3.13
C ALA A 5 19.42 27.20 3.58
N LEU A 6 19.38 25.88 3.36
CA LEU A 6 20.49 24.97 3.65
C LEU A 6 20.90 24.31 2.33
N LEU A 7 22.10 24.63 1.86
CA LEU A 7 22.77 23.94 0.76
C LEU A 7 23.70 22.90 1.40
N ALA A 8 23.36 21.62 1.31
CA ALA A 8 24.24 20.51 1.65
C ALA A 8 24.40 19.63 0.41
N ALA A 9 25.58 19.64 -0.19
CA ALA A 9 25.94 18.73 -1.26
C ALA A 9 26.45 17.43 -0.63
N ILE A 10 25.75 16.32 -0.89
CA ILE A 10 26.16 14.97 -0.49
C ILE A 10 26.72 14.27 -1.74
N ALA A 11 27.91 13.68 -1.64
CA ALA A 11 28.51 12.87 -2.68
C ALA A 11 28.38 11.39 -2.31
N ILE A 12 27.57 10.64 -3.07
CA ILE A 12 27.47 9.18 -2.97
C ILE A 12 28.48 8.57 -3.97
N ALA A 13 29.38 7.71 -3.48
CA ALA A 13 30.42 7.09 -4.28
C ALA A 13 29.94 5.74 -4.84
N ALA A 14 29.45 5.74 -6.09
CA ALA A 14 29.15 4.51 -6.82
C ALA A 14 30.44 3.77 -7.23
N THR A 15 30.57 2.49 -6.88
CA THR A 15 31.70 1.64 -7.27
C THR A 15 31.25 0.73 -8.42
N ALA A 16 31.64 1.07 -9.65
CA ALA A 16 31.28 0.29 -10.85
C ALA A 16 32.20 -0.93 -11.06
N CYS A 17 31.61 -2.12 -11.18
CA CYS A 17 32.27 -3.33 -11.70
C CYS A 17 31.79 -3.60 -13.13
N SER A 18 32.69 -3.46 -14.11
CA SER A 18 32.41 -3.77 -15.52
C SER A 18 32.61 -5.26 -15.79
N GLY A 19 31.53 -5.98 -16.11
CA GLY A 19 31.55 -7.36 -16.58
C GLY A 19 30.91 -7.49 -17.96
N THR A 20 31.72 -7.82 -18.97
CA THR A 20 31.31 -8.07 -20.36
C THR A 20 30.59 -9.42 -20.46
N THR A 21 29.43 -9.49 -21.12
CA THR A 21 28.82 -10.78 -21.51
C THR A 21 28.32 -10.76 -22.95
N ASP A 22 28.76 -11.78 -23.70
CA ASP A 22 28.44 -12.06 -25.10
C ASP A 22 27.01 -12.59 -25.27
N SER A 23 26.30 -12.07 -26.29
CA SER A 23 24.99 -12.56 -26.73
C SER A 23 25.10 -13.84 -27.57
N ALA A 24 24.37 -14.89 -27.18
CA ALA A 24 24.11 -16.07 -27.99
C ALA A 24 22.63 -16.11 -28.43
N THR A 25 22.41 -16.10 -29.74
CA THR A 25 21.11 -16.20 -30.40
C THR A 25 20.63 -17.65 -30.43
N THR A 26 19.41 -17.92 -29.96
CA THR A 26 18.77 -19.25 -30.06
C THR A 26 17.48 -19.18 -30.89
N THR A 27 17.34 -20.13 -31.81
CA THR A 27 16.28 -20.29 -32.81
C THR A 27 15.03 -20.92 -32.19
N ALA A 28 13.83 -20.37 -32.49
CA ALA A 28 12.54 -20.90 -32.04
C ALA A 28 12.02 -22.03 -32.97
N GLU A 29 11.44 -23.06 -32.37
CA GLU A 29 10.80 -24.21 -33.03
C GLU A 29 9.27 -24.10 -32.91
N SER A 30 8.57 -24.42 -34.01
CA SER A 30 7.13 -24.31 -34.18
C SER A 30 6.39 -25.54 -33.65
N VAL A 31 5.42 -25.35 -32.76
CA VAL A 31 4.57 -26.43 -32.22
C VAL A 31 3.12 -26.27 -32.68
N ALA A 32 2.54 -27.41 -33.09
CA ALA A 32 1.25 -27.56 -33.72
C ALA A 32 0.05 -27.51 -32.75
N THR A 33 -1.06 -27.00 -33.26
CA THR A 33 -2.36 -26.87 -32.60
C THR A 33 -3.11 -28.20 -32.53
N THR A 34 -3.56 -28.62 -31.35
CA THR A 34 -4.53 -29.70 -31.15
C THR A 34 -5.88 -29.16 -30.67
N THR A 35 -6.94 -29.54 -31.37
CA THR A 35 -8.34 -29.17 -31.09
C THR A 35 -8.97 -30.16 -30.10
N SER A 36 -9.53 -29.66 -28.99
CA SER A 36 -10.29 -30.45 -28.02
C SER A 36 -11.81 -30.42 -28.31
N THR A 37 -12.44 -31.58 -28.18
CA THR A 37 -13.89 -31.81 -28.33
C THR A 37 -14.54 -31.88 -26.95
N THR A 38 -15.62 -31.12 -26.73
CA THR A 38 -16.35 -31.05 -25.45
C THR A 38 -17.49 -32.06 -25.40
N GLU A 39 -17.54 -32.87 -24.34
CA GLU A 39 -18.63 -33.79 -23.99
C GLU A 39 -19.54 -33.16 -22.91
N PRO A 40 -20.88 -33.32 -22.96
CA PRO A 40 -21.78 -32.73 -21.97
C PRO A 40 -21.88 -33.57 -20.69
N ALA A 41 -21.64 -32.94 -19.54
CA ALA A 41 -21.77 -33.55 -18.22
C ALA A 41 -23.23 -33.64 -17.75
N THR A 42 -23.55 -34.78 -17.14
CA THR A 42 -24.89 -35.17 -16.65
C THR A 42 -25.14 -34.66 -15.23
N THR A 43 -26.29 -34.02 -15.01
CA THR A 43 -26.71 -33.48 -13.71
C THR A 43 -27.26 -34.59 -12.80
N THR A 44 -26.64 -34.81 -11.64
CA THR A 44 -27.14 -35.71 -10.59
C THR A 44 -27.68 -34.87 -9.42
N ALA A 45 -28.94 -35.11 -9.03
CA ALA A 45 -29.59 -34.43 -7.92
C ALA A 45 -29.19 -35.06 -6.57
N THR A 46 -28.64 -34.24 -5.67
CA THR A 46 -28.31 -34.63 -4.29
C THR A 46 -29.47 -34.26 -3.37
N SER A 47 -30.03 -35.25 -2.68
CA SER A 47 -31.07 -35.09 -1.66
C SER A 47 -30.46 -34.79 -0.29
N THR A 48 -30.69 -33.58 0.21
CA THR A 48 -30.24 -33.11 1.54
C THR A 48 -31.20 -33.59 2.63
N THR A 49 -30.69 -34.32 3.63
CA THR A 49 -31.45 -34.74 4.81
C THR A 49 -31.20 -33.75 5.94
N THR A 50 -32.26 -33.06 6.38
CA THR A 50 -32.23 -32.09 7.49
C THR A 50 -32.23 -32.84 8.82
N VAL A 51 -31.14 -32.74 9.58
CA VAL A 51 -31.05 -33.19 10.97
C VAL A 51 -31.47 -32.03 11.88
N ALA A 52 -32.47 -32.25 12.72
CA ALA A 52 -32.95 -31.26 13.67
C ALA A 52 -31.97 -31.12 14.84
N THR A 53 -31.32 -29.96 14.94
CA THR A 53 -30.47 -29.58 16.08
C THR A 53 -31.37 -29.09 17.22
N SER A 54 -31.32 -29.78 18.35
CA SER A 54 -32.07 -29.42 19.56
C SER A 54 -31.30 -28.31 20.31
N THR A 55 -31.82 -27.10 20.30
CA THR A 55 -31.24 -25.94 21.01
C THR A 55 -31.58 -26.02 22.50
N THR A 56 -30.58 -26.32 23.33
CA THR A 56 -30.69 -26.23 24.80
C THR A 56 -30.32 -24.81 25.22
N THR A 57 -31.29 -24.04 25.69
CA THR A 57 -31.08 -22.67 26.18
C THR A 57 -30.55 -22.71 27.61
N THR A 58 -29.24 -22.59 27.78
CA THR A 58 -28.60 -22.42 29.10
C THR A 58 -28.58 -20.94 29.44
N THR A 59 -29.32 -20.52 30.47
CA THR A 59 -29.27 -19.14 30.97
C THR A 59 -28.01 -18.98 31.83
N THR A 60 -26.92 -18.53 31.22
CA THR A 60 -25.67 -18.22 31.90
C THR A 60 -25.79 -16.86 32.58
N THR A 61 -25.62 -16.83 33.90
CA THR A 61 -25.44 -15.58 34.67
C THR A 61 -24.14 -14.92 34.22
N VAL A 62 -24.22 -13.77 33.56
CA VAL A 62 -23.06 -12.98 33.12
C VAL A 62 -22.30 -12.49 34.36
N PRO A 63 -21.00 -12.80 34.51
CA PRO A 63 -20.20 -12.27 35.61
C PRO A 63 -20.12 -10.74 35.51
N SER A 64 -20.37 -10.04 36.62
CA SER A 64 -20.44 -8.57 36.68
C SER A 64 -19.08 -7.87 36.92
N GLY A 65 -17.99 -8.57 36.61
CA GLY A 65 -16.61 -8.07 36.74
C GLY A 65 -15.99 -7.81 35.36
N PRO A 66 -14.83 -7.15 35.30
CA PRO A 66 -14.08 -7.06 34.05
C PRO A 66 -13.81 -8.47 33.53
N LEU A 67 -13.97 -8.66 32.22
CA LEU A 67 -13.51 -9.90 31.63
C LEU A 67 -12.01 -10.06 31.86
N GLY A 68 -11.58 -11.33 31.86
CA GLY A 68 -10.17 -11.62 31.73
C GLY A 68 -9.61 -11.04 30.44
N PRO A 69 -8.28 -10.97 30.31
CA PRO A 69 -7.62 -10.59 29.07
C PRO A 69 -8.21 -11.37 27.87
N PRO A 70 -8.52 -10.71 26.74
CA PRO A 70 -9.01 -11.39 25.55
C PRO A 70 -8.04 -12.46 25.08
N PRO A 71 -8.53 -13.48 24.36
CA PRO A 71 -7.66 -14.45 23.74
C PRO A 71 -6.65 -13.76 22.82
N PHE A 72 -5.46 -14.36 22.70
CA PHE A 72 -4.53 -13.98 21.63
C PHE A 72 -5.20 -14.23 20.27
N GLN A 73 -4.78 -13.44 19.28
CA GLN A 73 -5.29 -13.47 17.91
C GLN A 73 -6.76 -13.05 17.80
N THR A 74 -7.12 -11.93 18.44
CA THR A 74 -8.44 -11.31 18.29
C THR A 74 -8.29 -9.82 18.06
N TRP A 75 -9.24 -9.22 17.34
CA TRP A 75 -9.40 -7.77 17.32
C TRP A 75 -10.15 -7.31 18.57
N THR A 76 -9.78 -6.15 19.09
CA THR A 76 -10.48 -5.44 20.18
C THR A 76 -10.54 -3.96 19.86
N VAL A 77 -11.40 -3.22 20.54
CA VAL A 77 -11.29 -1.77 20.64
C VAL A 77 -10.51 -1.38 21.90
N ILE A 78 -9.60 -0.43 21.78
CA ILE A 78 -8.94 0.26 22.89
C ILE A 78 -9.64 1.60 23.12
N VAL A 79 -10.01 1.83 24.38
CA VAL A 79 -10.76 3.01 24.82
C VAL A 79 -9.90 3.92 25.71
N ALA A 80 -8.88 3.35 26.37
CA ALA A 80 -7.86 4.10 27.09
C ALA A 80 -6.58 3.27 27.25
N SER A 81 -5.44 3.97 27.34
CA SER A 81 -4.14 3.40 27.71
C SER A 81 -3.61 4.18 28.90
N LEU A 82 -3.49 3.52 30.06
CA LEU A 82 -3.14 4.13 31.34
C LEU A 82 -1.73 3.68 31.75
N ASP A 83 -0.82 4.62 31.95
CA ASP A 83 0.60 4.34 32.24
C ASP A 83 0.77 3.56 33.56
N VAL A 84 1.48 2.42 33.53
CA VAL A 84 1.66 1.52 34.68
C VAL A 84 2.50 2.11 35.81
N ASP A 85 3.34 3.11 35.53
CA ASP A 85 4.17 3.80 36.52
C ASP A 85 3.34 4.78 37.36
N THR A 86 2.18 5.21 36.85
CA THR A 86 1.29 6.18 37.50
C THR A 86 -0.08 5.64 37.87
N THR A 87 -0.48 4.52 37.28
CA THR A 87 -1.81 3.90 37.47
C THR A 87 -1.65 2.44 37.87
N SER A 88 -2.21 2.08 39.01
CA SER A 88 -2.30 0.68 39.44
C SER A 88 -3.40 -0.07 38.69
N GLU A 89 -3.30 -1.41 38.64
CA GLU A 89 -4.35 -2.27 38.05
C GLU A 89 -5.73 -2.00 38.66
N ALA A 90 -5.80 -1.79 39.97
CA ALA A 90 -7.04 -1.50 40.67
C ALA A 90 -7.66 -0.16 40.21
N GLU A 91 -6.84 0.87 40.03
CA GLU A 91 -7.29 2.17 39.51
C GLU A 91 -7.74 2.07 38.05
N ALA A 92 -7.05 1.28 37.23
CA ALA A 92 -7.47 1.01 35.86
C ALA A 92 -8.82 0.28 35.80
N VAL A 93 -9.03 -0.72 36.67
CA VAL A 93 -10.31 -1.44 36.82
C VAL A 93 -11.43 -0.52 37.33
N ASP A 94 -11.12 0.38 38.25
CA ASP A 94 -12.08 1.37 38.74
C ASP A 94 -12.49 2.37 37.64
N GLN A 95 -11.55 2.74 36.74
CA GLN A 95 -11.82 3.61 35.59
C GLN A 95 -12.58 2.89 34.48
N TRP A 96 -12.35 1.60 34.25
CA TRP A 96 -12.92 0.82 33.14
C TRP A 96 -14.44 1.00 33.01
N LYS A 97 -15.20 0.79 34.09
CA LYS A 97 -16.67 0.93 34.05
C LYS A 97 -17.14 2.32 33.62
N SER A 98 -16.40 3.36 33.97
CA SER A 98 -16.74 4.72 33.58
C SER A 98 -16.48 5.00 32.09
N LEU A 99 -15.59 4.24 31.46
CA LEU A 99 -15.18 4.40 30.07
C LEU A 99 -16.01 3.56 29.09
N VAL A 100 -16.49 2.37 29.50
CA VAL A 100 -17.18 1.43 28.61
C VAL A 100 -18.59 1.03 29.09
N GLY A 101 -19.03 1.53 30.24
CA GLY A 101 -20.35 1.23 30.81
C GLY A 101 -20.51 -0.23 31.27
N ASP A 102 -21.73 -0.76 31.14
CA ASP A 102 -22.09 -2.14 31.53
C ASP A 102 -21.80 -3.17 30.42
N ARG A 103 -20.84 -2.90 29.53
CA ARG A 103 -20.55 -3.79 28.40
C ARG A 103 -19.97 -5.13 28.88
N PRO A 104 -20.59 -6.26 28.52
CA PRO A 104 -20.17 -7.57 29.01
C PRO A 104 -18.82 -8.00 28.46
N ASP A 105 -18.46 -7.53 27.26
CA ASP A 105 -17.26 -7.99 26.54
C ASP A 105 -16.09 -7.02 26.71
N SER A 106 -15.90 -6.47 27.92
CA SER A 106 -14.91 -5.42 28.15
C SER A 106 -14.12 -5.66 29.42
N GLY A 107 -12.92 -5.08 29.50
CA GLY A 107 -12.07 -5.25 30.66
C GLY A 107 -10.81 -4.38 30.63
N VAL A 108 -9.85 -4.80 31.44
CA VAL A 108 -8.52 -4.21 31.52
C VAL A 108 -7.50 -5.31 31.27
N LEU A 109 -6.48 -5.02 30.46
CA LEU A 109 -5.34 -5.90 30.23
C LEU A 109 -4.03 -5.14 30.40
N LEU A 110 -2.95 -5.86 30.71
CA LEU A 110 -1.59 -5.29 30.71
C LEU A 110 -1.01 -5.41 29.30
N SER A 111 -0.59 -4.29 28.70
CA SER A 111 -0.11 -4.25 27.32
C SER A 111 1.17 -5.06 27.10
N ASP A 112 2.02 -5.21 28.13
CA ASP A 112 3.25 -6.02 28.08
C ASP A 112 3.00 -7.49 27.71
N ASN A 113 1.77 -7.98 27.95
CA ASN A 113 1.39 -9.34 27.60
C ASN A 113 1.05 -9.50 26.11
N TYR A 114 0.99 -8.43 25.32
CA TYR A 114 0.57 -8.44 23.92
C TYR A 114 1.59 -7.69 23.05
N PRO A 115 2.39 -8.39 22.23
CA PRO A 115 3.45 -7.77 21.43
C PRO A 115 2.98 -6.71 20.43
N SER A 116 1.72 -6.75 20.01
CA SER A 116 1.10 -5.75 19.13
C SER A 116 0.74 -4.44 19.83
N LEU A 117 0.87 -4.36 21.16
CA LEU A 117 0.57 -3.16 21.95
C LEU A 117 1.84 -2.49 22.45
N ASN A 118 1.75 -1.17 22.68
CA ASN A 118 2.83 -0.43 23.31
C ASN A 118 3.02 -0.92 24.75
N PRO A 119 4.22 -1.37 25.15
CA PRO A 119 4.48 -1.85 26.51
C PRO A 119 4.36 -0.73 27.54
N GLY A 120 4.10 -1.09 28.80
CA GLY A 120 4.02 -0.17 29.94
C GLY A 120 2.65 0.47 30.18
N TYR A 121 1.55 -0.14 29.72
CA TYR A 121 0.20 0.40 29.90
C TYR A 121 -0.81 -0.63 30.41
N TRP A 122 -1.72 -0.19 31.27
CA TRP A 122 -3.03 -0.81 31.47
C TRP A 122 -3.97 -0.33 30.37
N VAL A 123 -4.40 -1.25 29.52
CA VAL A 123 -5.28 -0.96 28.39
C VAL A 123 -6.71 -1.31 28.76
N VAL A 124 -7.60 -0.33 28.64
CA VAL A 124 -9.05 -0.49 28.78
C VAL A 124 -9.61 -0.85 27.42
N PHE A 125 -10.16 -2.05 27.31
CA PHE A 125 -10.61 -2.60 26.02
C PHE A 125 -12.12 -2.85 25.99
N ALA A 126 -12.69 -2.87 24.79
CA ALA A 126 -14.10 -3.17 24.54
C ALA A 126 -14.26 -4.09 23.33
N GLY A 127 -14.92 -5.22 23.55
CA GLY A 127 -15.27 -6.23 22.57
C GLY A 127 -14.12 -7.18 22.22
N GLU A 128 -14.50 -8.35 21.72
CA GLU A 128 -13.62 -9.30 21.05
C GLU A 128 -14.22 -9.55 19.67
N PHE A 129 -13.42 -9.40 18.63
CA PHE A 129 -13.87 -9.48 17.25
C PHE A 129 -12.95 -10.37 16.42
N ASP A 130 -13.57 -11.15 15.53
CA ASP A 130 -12.84 -11.97 14.57
C ASP A 130 -12.22 -11.12 13.44
N THR A 131 -12.79 -9.93 13.16
CA THR A 131 -12.37 -9.06 12.06
C THR A 131 -12.19 -7.62 12.50
N GLU A 132 -11.28 -6.92 11.82
CA GLU A 132 -11.02 -5.49 12.02
C GLU A 132 -12.28 -4.65 11.82
N LEU A 133 -12.99 -4.88 10.70
CA LEU A 133 -14.21 -4.16 10.35
C LEU A 133 -15.28 -4.19 11.46
N ALA A 134 -15.41 -5.33 12.15
CA ALA A 134 -16.35 -5.45 13.27
C ALA A 134 -15.89 -4.62 14.48
N ALA A 135 -14.59 -4.54 14.74
CA ALA A 135 -14.02 -3.68 15.77
C ALA A 135 -14.17 -2.19 15.42
N THR A 136 -13.94 -1.80 14.16
CA THR A 136 -14.15 -0.43 13.67
C THR A 136 -15.59 0.03 13.87
N GLY A 137 -16.57 -0.83 13.57
CA GLY A 137 -17.99 -0.54 13.78
C GLY A 137 -18.31 -0.20 15.24
N LEU A 138 -17.64 -0.87 16.20
CA LEU A 138 -17.82 -0.60 17.62
C LEU A 138 -17.31 0.79 18.03
N CYS A 139 -16.25 1.29 17.40
CA CYS A 139 -15.75 2.61 17.72
C CYS A 139 -16.72 3.73 17.37
N ALA A 140 -17.44 3.60 16.25
CA ALA A 140 -18.49 4.55 15.89
C ALA A 140 -19.59 4.66 16.98
N ASP A 141 -19.92 3.56 17.64
CA ASP A 141 -20.89 3.53 18.74
C ASP A 141 -20.36 4.17 20.05
N LEU A 142 -19.05 4.11 20.28
CA LEU A 142 -18.40 4.59 21.50
C LEU A 142 -18.00 6.08 21.48
N GLN A 143 -17.88 6.69 20.30
CA GLN A 143 -17.47 8.09 20.13
C GLN A 143 -18.44 9.13 20.73
N GLY A 144 -19.54 8.71 21.36
CA GLY A 144 -20.37 9.59 22.18
C GLY A 144 -19.69 10.11 23.46
N GLU A 145 -18.70 9.41 24.02
CA GLU A 145 -18.19 9.72 25.38
C GLU A 145 -16.68 9.49 25.64
N SER A 146 -15.85 9.10 24.67
CA SER A 146 -14.40 8.86 24.87
C SER A 146 -13.50 9.54 23.81
N LEU A 147 -12.31 10.00 24.24
CA LEU A 147 -11.35 10.79 23.45
C LEU A 147 -10.30 9.95 22.69
N ALA A 148 -10.31 8.62 22.82
CA ALA A 148 -9.42 7.74 22.07
C ALA A 148 -10.09 6.39 21.87
N CYS A 149 -10.83 6.23 20.76
CA CYS A 149 -11.34 4.93 20.34
C CYS A 149 -10.62 4.51 19.08
N TYR A 150 -9.85 3.42 19.17
CA TYR A 150 -9.20 2.81 18.03
C TYR A 150 -9.17 1.30 18.21
N HIS A 151 -9.28 0.55 17.12
CA HIS A 151 -9.19 -0.90 17.15
C HIS A 151 -7.74 -1.37 17.10
N ARG A 152 -7.45 -2.51 17.73
CA ARG A 152 -6.15 -3.19 17.68
C ARG A 152 -6.32 -4.69 17.70
N TRP A 153 -5.43 -5.38 16.99
CA TRP A 153 -5.23 -6.80 17.15
C TRP A 153 -4.43 -7.10 18.41
N LEU A 154 -4.83 -8.14 19.12
CA LEU A 154 -4.17 -8.64 20.32
C LEU A 154 -3.38 -9.91 19.96
N GLY A 155 -2.16 -9.75 19.46
CA GLY A 155 -1.35 -10.87 18.99
C GLY A 155 0.11 -10.50 18.77
N SER A 156 0.86 -11.38 18.11
CA SER A 156 2.15 -10.98 17.55
C SER A 156 1.91 -9.97 16.42
N ALA A 157 2.64 -8.85 16.40
CA ALA A 157 2.53 -7.84 15.34
C ALA A 157 2.69 -8.44 13.92
N SER A 158 3.43 -9.55 13.80
CA SER A 158 3.58 -10.34 12.57
C SER A 158 2.32 -11.08 12.09
N ALA A 159 1.20 -10.99 12.81
CA ALA A 159 -0.08 -11.59 12.43
C ALA A 159 -1.09 -10.56 11.86
N MET A 160 -0.70 -9.28 11.75
CA MET A 160 -1.57 -8.20 11.27
C MET A 160 -1.70 -8.15 9.75
N ALA A 161 -0.66 -8.52 9.01
CA ALA A 161 -0.81 -8.81 7.60
C ALA A 161 -0.93 -10.29 7.41
N GLU A 162 -2.15 -10.80 7.53
CA GLU A 162 -2.36 -12.17 7.13
C GLU A 162 -2.07 -12.34 5.64
N GLU A 163 -2.16 -11.31 4.80
CA GLU A 163 -1.96 -11.41 3.36
C GLU A 163 -1.34 -10.10 2.78
N VAL A 164 -0.41 -10.22 1.84
CA VAL A 164 0.13 -9.13 1.01
C VAL A 164 -0.33 -9.36 -0.42
N LEU A 165 -0.72 -8.33 -1.15
CA LEU A 165 -1.09 -8.48 -2.55
C LEU A 165 0.16 -8.43 -3.45
N VAL A 166 0.32 -9.45 -4.28
CA VAL A 166 1.50 -9.62 -5.12
C VAL A 166 1.06 -9.94 -6.53
N TYR A 167 1.55 -9.20 -7.51
CA TYR A 167 1.53 -9.59 -8.91
C TYR A 167 2.75 -10.46 -9.21
N GLY A 168 2.49 -11.71 -9.55
CA GLY A 168 3.54 -12.71 -9.66
C GLY A 168 3.07 -14.01 -10.28
N GLY A 169 3.97 -14.99 -10.34
CA GLY A 169 3.70 -16.34 -10.87
C GLY A 169 4.56 -16.71 -12.08
N ASP A 170 4.70 -18.01 -12.32
CA ASP A 170 5.53 -18.56 -13.41
C ASP A 170 4.78 -18.64 -14.75
N ALA A 171 3.90 -19.64 -14.89
CA ALA A 171 3.20 -19.92 -16.14
C ALA A 171 1.94 -19.06 -16.36
N ASP A 172 1.31 -18.62 -15.27
CA ASP A 172 0.05 -17.88 -15.26
C ASP A 172 0.21 -16.67 -14.31
N PRO A 173 0.87 -15.58 -14.76
CA PRO A 173 1.04 -14.40 -13.93
C PRO A 173 -0.32 -13.78 -13.60
N GLY A 174 -0.48 -13.36 -12.36
CA GLY A 174 -1.73 -12.81 -11.85
C GLY A 174 -1.56 -12.16 -10.48
N TRP A 175 -2.66 -11.69 -9.93
CA TRP A 175 -2.69 -11.13 -8.59
C TRP A 175 -2.95 -12.22 -7.55
N PHE A 176 -2.10 -12.27 -6.53
CA PHE A 176 -2.17 -13.25 -5.45
C PHE A 176 -2.09 -12.55 -4.10
N TYR A 177 -2.92 -12.99 -3.16
CA TYR A 177 -2.65 -12.75 -1.76
C TYR A 177 -1.60 -13.76 -1.28
N VAL A 178 -0.53 -13.27 -0.68
CA VAL A 178 0.54 -14.05 -0.07
C VAL A 178 0.43 -13.96 1.43
N ARG A 179 0.19 -15.08 2.10
CA ARG A 179 0.13 -15.08 3.56
C ARG A 179 1.50 -14.92 4.18
N THR A 180 1.80 -13.76 4.76
CA THR A 180 3.14 -13.42 5.27
C THR A 180 3.70 -14.46 6.25
N ALA A 181 2.85 -15.03 7.10
CA ALA A 181 3.25 -16.03 8.08
C ALA A 181 3.65 -17.40 7.50
N THR A 182 3.22 -17.72 6.28
CA THR A 182 3.36 -19.08 5.71
C THR A 182 3.82 -19.12 4.26
N GLY A 183 3.81 -17.99 3.56
CA GLY A 183 3.98 -17.88 2.12
C GLY A 183 2.84 -18.49 1.29
N ALA A 184 1.79 -19.02 1.91
CA ALA A 184 0.67 -19.61 1.19
C ALA A 184 0.02 -18.57 0.28
N THR A 185 -0.18 -18.91 -0.99
CA THR A 185 -0.74 -17.99 -1.98
C THR A 185 -2.20 -18.31 -2.30
N ARG A 186 -2.98 -17.29 -2.59
CA ARG A 186 -4.36 -17.40 -3.05
C ARG A 186 -4.58 -16.45 -4.23
N PRO A 187 -5.05 -16.94 -5.39
CA PRO A 187 -5.33 -16.06 -6.51
C PRO A 187 -6.48 -15.10 -6.19
N VAL A 188 -6.34 -13.88 -6.66
CA VAL A 188 -7.32 -12.79 -6.54
C VAL A 188 -7.95 -12.51 -7.89
N TYR A 189 -7.09 -12.37 -8.90
CA TYR A 189 -7.48 -11.99 -10.24
C TYR A 189 -6.53 -12.64 -11.24
N ASP A 190 -7.06 -13.45 -12.15
CA ASP A 190 -6.28 -14.36 -13.02
C ASP A 190 -6.12 -13.86 -14.46
N ARG A 191 -6.64 -12.68 -14.77
CA ARG A 191 -6.70 -12.27 -16.17
C ARG A 191 -5.29 -11.97 -16.65
N PHE A 192 -4.87 -12.73 -17.67
CA PHE A 192 -3.64 -12.47 -18.41
C PHE A 192 -3.68 -11.01 -18.87
N PHE A 193 -2.91 -10.18 -18.18
CA PHE A 193 -2.83 -8.76 -18.47
C PHE A 193 -2.24 -8.59 -19.87
N GLU A 194 -2.68 -7.57 -20.58
CA GLU A 194 -2.10 -7.18 -21.87
C GLU A 194 -0.58 -7.03 -21.69
N ALA A 195 0.20 -7.28 -22.75
CA ALA A 195 1.63 -7.62 -22.73
C ALA A 195 2.55 -6.70 -21.91
N SER A 196 2.06 -5.53 -21.51
CA SER A 196 2.73 -4.52 -20.72
C SER A 196 2.54 -4.62 -19.20
N GLY A 197 1.70 -5.55 -18.71
CA GLY A 197 1.46 -5.79 -17.27
C GLY A 197 0.62 -4.68 -16.60
N PRO A 198 0.13 -4.90 -15.36
CA PRO A 198 -0.32 -3.80 -14.54
C PRO A 198 0.91 -2.96 -14.16
N GLY A 199 0.78 -1.65 -14.30
CA GLY A 199 1.79 -0.71 -13.79
C GLY A 199 1.25 -0.05 -12.53
N HIS A 200 2.03 -0.09 -11.44
CA HIS A 200 1.84 0.71 -10.23
C HIS A 200 0.44 0.52 -9.60
N PRO A 201 0.15 -0.65 -8.99
CA PRO A 201 -1.05 -0.82 -8.20
C PRO A 201 -1.08 0.15 -7.02
N SER A 202 -2.28 0.52 -6.61
CA SER A 202 -2.55 1.18 -5.34
C SER A 202 -3.84 0.64 -4.75
N ILE A 203 -3.72 0.00 -3.59
CA ILE A 203 -4.83 -0.60 -2.84
C ILE A 203 -5.46 0.47 -1.93
N THR A 204 -6.77 0.42 -1.77
CA THR A 204 -7.48 1.29 -0.81
C THR A 204 -7.14 0.91 0.62
N ALA A 205 -7.22 1.87 1.55
CA ALA A 205 -6.84 1.60 2.93
C ALA A 205 -7.64 0.48 3.62
N ASP A 206 -8.84 0.18 3.13
CA ASP A 206 -9.68 -0.92 3.62
C ASP A 206 -9.45 -2.25 2.87
N GLY A 207 -8.49 -2.31 1.95
CA GLY A 207 -8.15 -3.49 1.15
C GLY A 207 -9.27 -3.98 0.25
N SER A 208 -10.30 -3.16 -0.02
CA SER A 208 -11.50 -3.58 -0.75
C SER A 208 -11.41 -3.39 -2.26
N GLU A 209 -10.60 -2.42 -2.70
CA GLU A 209 -10.41 -2.07 -4.11
C GLU A 209 -8.92 -1.88 -4.42
N MET A 210 -8.55 -2.09 -5.69
CA MET A 210 -7.24 -1.75 -6.23
C MET A 210 -7.40 -0.87 -7.46
N TYR A 211 -6.58 0.18 -7.53
CA TYR A 211 -6.39 1.00 -8.71
C TYR A 211 -5.09 0.60 -9.37
N PHE A 212 -5.08 0.42 -10.69
CA PHE A 212 -3.89 0.03 -11.43
C PHE A 212 -3.93 0.60 -12.83
N THR A 213 -2.76 0.73 -13.45
CA THR A 213 -2.62 1.21 -14.82
C THR A 213 -2.66 0.06 -15.81
N VAL A 214 -3.34 0.26 -16.94
CA VAL A 214 -3.30 -0.60 -18.13
C VAL A 214 -2.86 0.23 -19.34
N GLY A 215 -2.10 -0.38 -20.24
CA GLY A 215 -1.70 0.27 -21.50
C GLY A 215 -0.43 1.10 -21.42
N TYR A 216 0.42 0.87 -20.42
CA TYR A 216 1.75 1.47 -20.37
C TYR A 216 2.66 0.77 -21.38
N GLU A 217 3.10 1.41 -22.46
CA GLU A 217 4.17 0.82 -23.29
C GLU A 217 5.11 1.88 -23.87
N ASP A 218 6.36 1.77 -23.41
CA ASP A 218 7.66 2.21 -23.90
C ASP A 218 7.64 3.16 -25.09
N TYR A 219 8.13 4.41 -24.94
CA TYR A 219 8.56 5.50 -25.86
C TYR A 219 8.39 5.41 -27.42
N TRP A 220 7.66 4.45 -27.97
CA TRP A 220 7.67 3.99 -29.35
C TRP A 220 6.24 3.91 -29.93
N PHE A 221 5.21 4.11 -29.11
CA PHE A 221 3.80 4.04 -29.51
C PHE A 221 3.14 5.43 -29.64
N SER A 222 2.02 5.46 -30.36
CA SER A 222 1.19 6.65 -30.59
C SER A 222 0.68 7.25 -29.28
N CYS A 223 0.50 8.58 -29.25
CA CYS A 223 -0.08 9.33 -28.13
C CYS A 223 -1.30 8.68 -27.47
N GLU A 224 -2.19 8.06 -28.26
CA GLU A 224 -3.42 7.46 -27.75
C GLU A 224 -3.19 6.19 -26.93
N LEU A 225 -2.05 5.51 -27.11
CA LEU A 225 -1.69 4.30 -26.36
C LEU A 225 -0.85 4.65 -25.13
N THR A 226 -0.12 5.76 -25.13
CA THR A 226 0.80 6.14 -24.04
C THR A 226 0.12 6.80 -22.84
N ILE A 227 -1.10 7.34 -23.01
CA ILE A 227 -1.84 7.97 -21.89
C ILE A 227 -2.17 6.95 -20.80
N GLY A 228 -2.33 5.67 -21.17
CA GLY A 228 -2.78 4.61 -20.28
C GLY A 228 -4.21 4.79 -19.78
N GLU A 229 -4.70 3.76 -19.11
CA GLU A 229 -5.99 3.72 -18.45
C GLU A 229 -5.81 3.35 -16.98
N ILE A 230 -6.36 4.17 -16.09
CA ILE A 230 -6.53 3.80 -14.69
C ILE A 230 -7.79 2.96 -14.56
N ARG A 231 -7.62 1.74 -14.07
CA ARG A 231 -8.71 0.82 -13.80
C ARG A 231 -8.86 0.58 -12.31
N ARG A 232 -10.09 0.32 -11.89
CA ARG A 232 -10.46 -0.09 -10.54
C ARG A 232 -10.92 -1.53 -10.58
N LEU A 233 -10.38 -2.37 -9.70
CA LEU A 233 -10.84 -3.72 -9.41
C LEU A 233 -11.47 -3.73 -8.01
N ASP A 234 -12.73 -4.13 -7.92
CA ASP A 234 -13.40 -4.44 -6.65
C ASP A 234 -13.12 -5.91 -6.29
N PHE A 235 -12.46 -6.17 -5.17
CA PHE A 235 -12.04 -7.53 -4.81
C PHE A 235 -13.20 -8.42 -4.35
N ALA A 236 -14.29 -7.84 -3.86
CA ALA A 236 -15.44 -8.61 -3.38
C ALA A 236 -16.27 -9.18 -4.54
N THR A 237 -16.38 -8.41 -5.63
CA THR A 237 -17.22 -8.73 -6.78
C THR A 237 -16.41 -9.20 -8.00
N GLY A 238 -15.12 -8.87 -8.06
CA GLY A 238 -14.29 -9.01 -9.25
C GLY A 238 -14.67 -8.04 -10.38
N GLU A 239 -15.47 -7.00 -10.09
CA GLU A 239 -15.86 -6.00 -11.08
C GLU A 239 -14.67 -5.08 -11.40
N GLU A 240 -14.39 -4.94 -12.70
CA GLU A 240 -13.36 -4.06 -13.22
C GLU A 240 -13.99 -2.89 -13.98
N LEU A 241 -13.58 -1.67 -13.68
CA LEU A 241 -14.07 -0.45 -14.33
C LEU A 241 -12.91 0.48 -14.71
N VAL A 242 -13.00 1.10 -15.88
CA VAL A 242 -12.12 2.21 -16.25
C VAL A 242 -12.56 3.46 -15.49
N VAL A 243 -11.65 4.05 -14.72
CA VAL A 243 -11.89 5.22 -13.88
C VAL A 243 -11.47 6.50 -14.58
N ALA A 244 -10.28 6.48 -15.18
CA ALA A 244 -9.67 7.64 -15.82
C ALA A 244 -8.69 7.19 -16.92
N ALA A 245 -8.33 8.13 -17.79
CA ALA A 245 -7.13 8.02 -18.60
C ALA A 245 -5.95 8.57 -17.78
N GLY A 246 -4.82 7.89 -17.77
CA GLY A 246 -3.67 8.26 -16.95
C GLY A 246 -2.85 7.08 -16.44
N LEU A 247 -1.82 7.41 -15.66
CA LEU A 247 -0.79 6.52 -15.10
C LEU A 247 -0.61 6.75 -13.59
N TYR A 248 0.12 5.86 -12.93
CA TYR A 248 0.59 6.00 -11.54
C TYR A 248 -0.52 6.33 -10.52
N PRO A 249 -1.57 5.49 -10.42
CA PRO A 249 -2.63 5.73 -9.47
C PRO A 249 -2.10 5.65 -8.04
N SER A 250 -2.53 6.58 -7.18
CA SER A 250 -2.24 6.60 -5.76
C SER A 250 -3.52 6.89 -4.98
N ALA A 251 -4.06 5.86 -4.34
CA ALA A 251 -5.26 5.93 -3.54
C ALA A 251 -4.98 6.68 -2.23
N HIS A 252 -5.84 7.64 -1.91
CA HIS A 252 -5.77 8.37 -0.65
C HIS A 252 -6.20 7.45 0.51
N PRO A 253 -5.65 7.59 1.73
CA PRO A 253 -6.02 6.77 2.91
C PRO A 253 -7.51 6.75 3.28
N SER A 254 -8.30 7.71 2.77
CA SER A 254 -9.75 7.76 2.96
C SER A 254 -10.56 6.91 1.97
N ALA A 255 -9.91 6.35 0.94
CA ALA A 255 -10.52 5.65 -0.20
C ALA A 255 -11.56 6.48 -1.00
N GLN A 256 -11.65 7.79 -0.78
CA GLN A 256 -12.59 8.67 -1.49
C GLN A 256 -11.91 9.56 -2.53
N ILE A 257 -10.58 9.54 -2.58
CA ILE A 257 -9.77 10.39 -3.44
C ILE A 257 -8.73 9.50 -4.14
N LEU A 258 -8.48 9.79 -5.40
CA LEU A 258 -7.44 9.16 -6.21
C LEU A 258 -6.56 10.23 -6.83
N ALA A 259 -5.25 10.13 -6.61
CA ALA A 259 -4.26 10.89 -7.37
C ALA A 259 -3.78 10.03 -8.55
N TYR A 260 -3.52 10.64 -9.70
CA TYR A 260 -2.90 9.97 -10.85
C TYR A 260 -2.23 11.00 -11.75
N ALA A 261 -1.25 10.56 -12.53
CA ALA A 261 -0.67 11.34 -13.61
C ALA A 261 -1.59 11.24 -14.84
N SER A 262 -1.90 12.36 -15.46
CA SER A 262 -2.68 12.43 -16.69
C SER A 262 -1.89 13.22 -17.71
N ASP A 263 -1.93 12.78 -18.95
CA ASP A 263 -1.48 13.58 -20.06
C ASP A 263 -2.71 14.10 -20.83
N ASP A 264 -2.78 15.40 -21.04
CA ASP A 264 -3.80 16.02 -21.90
C ASP A 264 -3.23 16.48 -23.24
N GLU A 265 -1.90 16.58 -23.37
CA GLU A 265 -1.22 17.09 -24.54
C GLU A 265 0.08 16.31 -24.82
N CYS A 266 -0.03 15.38 -25.75
CA CYS A 266 1.10 14.71 -26.35
C CYS A 266 1.76 15.62 -27.40
N PHE A 267 3.04 15.94 -27.23
CA PHE A 267 3.81 16.74 -28.18
C PHE A 267 4.93 15.91 -28.80
N GLU A 268 5.07 15.94 -30.12
CA GLU A 268 6.30 15.47 -30.77
C GLU A 268 7.47 16.38 -30.36
N ASP A 269 8.47 15.82 -29.70
CA ASP A 269 9.74 16.46 -29.41
C ASP A 269 10.64 16.51 -30.65
N GLU A 270 11.83 17.11 -30.52
CA GLU A 270 12.78 17.25 -31.63
C GLU A 270 13.36 15.91 -32.14
N PHE A 271 13.20 14.83 -31.39
CA PHE A 271 13.62 13.48 -31.75
C PHE A 271 12.47 12.62 -32.30
N GLY A 272 11.24 13.16 -32.35
CA GLY A 272 10.04 12.44 -32.75
C GLY A 272 9.52 11.49 -31.66
N PHE A 273 9.97 11.68 -30.42
CA PHE A 273 9.34 11.07 -29.25
C PHE A 273 8.17 11.95 -28.81
N ASN A 274 7.16 11.32 -28.26
CA ASN A 274 6.07 12.03 -27.62
C ASN A 274 6.54 12.43 -26.22
N SER A 275 6.74 13.74 -25.99
CA SER A 275 6.93 14.30 -24.66
C SER A 275 5.58 14.68 -24.06
N PHE A 276 5.47 14.52 -22.75
CA PHE A 276 4.22 14.69 -22.00
C PHE A 276 4.40 15.78 -20.95
N ASN A 277 3.43 16.68 -20.85
CA ASN A 277 3.31 17.53 -19.66
C ASN A 277 2.41 16.81 -18.68
N ASP A 278 2.98 15.91 -17.88
CA ASP A 278 2.16 15.15 -16.94
C ASP A 278 1.50 16.08 -15.93
N LEU A 279 0.18 16.13 -16.01
CA LEU A 279 -0.68 16.78 -15.06
C LEU A 279 -0.89 15.85 -13.88
N VAL A 280 -0.76 16.37 -12.67
CA VAL A 280 -1.20 15.63 -11.48
C VAL A 280 -2.69 15.90 -11.31
N VAL A 281 -3.49 14.85 -11.39
CA VAL A 281 -4.93 14.92 -11.19
C VAL A 281 -5.30 14.32 -9.84
N VAL A 282 -6.02 15.08 -9.02
CA VAL A 282 -6.63 14.61 -7.77
C VAL A 282 -8.14 14.57 -7.97
N ARG A 283 -8.69 13.36 -8.01
CA ARG A 283 -10.09 13.07 -8.30
C ARG A 283 -10.86 12.66 -7.05
N ASP A 284 -11.98 13.31 -6.79
CA ASP A 284 -12.96 12.86 -5.80
C ASP A 284 -13.81 11.73 -6.41
N LEU A 285 -13.68 10.53 -5.87
CA LEU A 285 -14.34 9.32 -6.40
C LEU A 285 -15.86 9.34 -6.19
N ARG A 286 -16.38 10.13 -5.25
CA ARG A 286 -17.82 10.20 -4.94
C ARG A 286 -18.61 10.95 -6.01
N ASN A 287 -17.98 11.95 -6.62
CA ASN A 287 -18.64 12.87 -7.54
C ASN A 287 -17.92 13.03 -8.89
N GLY A 288 -16.73 12.45 -9.04
CA GLY A 288 -15.92 12.51 -10.26
C GLY A 288 -15.29 13.88 -10.54
N ILE A 289 -15.26 14.79 -9.55
CA ILE A 289 -14.65 16.10 -9.72
C ILE A 289 -13.13 15.97 -9.66
N ASN A 290 -12.48 16.49 -10.69
CA ASN A 290 -11.02 16.55 -10.79
C ASN A 290 -10.50 17.91 -10.35
N ARG A 291 -9.41 17.91 -9.58
CA ARG A 291 -8.48 19.03 -9.41
C ARG A 291 -7.22 18.70 -10.19
N VAL A 292 -6.71 19.67 -10.92
CA VAL A 292 -5.59 19.47 -11.84
C VAL A 292 -4.46 20.41 -11.45
N TYR A 293 -3.28 19.86 -11.27
CA TYR A 293 -2.06 20.57 -10.92
C TYR A 293 -1.07 20.43 -12.07
N GLN A 294 -0.71 21.55 -12.67
CA GLN A 294 0.21 21.57 -13.80
C GLN A 294 1.62 21.87 -13.30
N PRO A 295 2.64 21.09 -13.67
CA PRO A 295 4.03 21.50 -13.48
C PRO A 295 4.30 22.84 -14.16
N GLY A 296 5.10 23.70 -13.51
CA GLY A 296 5.41 25.03 -14.05
C GLY A 296 6.11 24.95 -15.42
N GLU A 297 5.88 25.95 -16.29
CA GLU A 297 6.34 26.01 -17.71
C GLU A 297 7.86 25.88 -17.94
N VAL A 298 8.68 25.89 -16.90
CA VAL A 298 10.14 26.08 -17.01
C VAL A 298 10.90 24.77 -17.21
N ASP A 299 10.27 23.62 -16.93
CA ASP A 299 10.91 22.30 -17.11
C ASP A 299 9.84 21.21 -17.39
N PRO A 300 9.77 20.69 -18.64
CA PRO A 300 8.80 19.68 -19.07
C PRO A 300 9.18 18.27 -18.57
N GLY A 301 9.66 18.17 -17.34
CA GLY A 301 9.87 16.87 -16.72
C GLY A 301 8.56 16.09 -16.58
N PHE A 302 8.61 14.77 -16.73
CA PHE A 302 7.43 13.91 -16.64
C PHE A 302 7.27 13.36 -15.22
N THR A 303 6.02 13.12 -14.82
CA THR A 303 5.70 12.53 -13.51
C THR A 303 5.92 11.04 -13.61
N ILE A 304 6.75 10.50 -12.73
CA ILE A 304 7.11 9.08 -12.76
C ILE A 304 6.45 8.27 -11.65
N ASP A 305 6.01 8.94 -10.58
CA ASP A 305 5.29 8.27 -9.50
C ASP A 305 4.56 9.26 -8.55
N LEU A 306 3.60 8.72 -7.79
CA LEU A 306 2.77 9.45 -6.84
C LEU A 306 2.59 8.65 -5.54
N ALA A 307 2.72 9.31 -4.39
CA ALA A 307 2.44 8.68 -3.10
C ALA A 307 1.81 9.65 -2.09
N TRP A 308 0.80 9.19 -1.36
CA TRP A 308 0.24 9.94 -0.24
C TRP A 308 1.05 9.74 1.04
N SER A 309 1.08 10.77 1.89
CA SER A 309 1.45 10.61 3.30
C SER A 309 0.42 9.75 4.03
N ALA A 310 0.83 9.14 5.14
CA ALA A 310 -0.03 8.26 5.94
C ALA A 310 -1.30 8.97 6.45
N ASP A 311 -1.21 10.27 6.73
CA ASP A 311 -2.34 11.11 7.14
C ASP A 311 -3.21 11.61 5.97
N GLY A 312 -2.78 11.40 4.72
CA GLY A 312 -3.44 11.88 3.52
C GLY A 312 -3.37 13.41 3.30
N GLU A 313 -2.64 14.14 4.14
CA GLU A 313 -2.54 15.60 4.02
C GLU A 313 -1.56 16.03 2.91
N THR A 314 -0.57 15.20 2.61
CA THR A 314 0.50 15.51 1.65
C THR A 314 0.51 14.50 0.50
N LEU A 315 0.55 15.02 -0.72
CA LEU A 315 0.85 14.24 -1.92
C LEU A 315 2.30 14.49 -2.32
N PHE A 316 3.09 13.42 -2.41
CA PHE A 316 4.42 13.41 -2.97
C PHE A 316 4.35 13.10 -4.46
N VAL A 317 5.11 13.84 -5.25
CA VAL A 317 5.20 13.68 -6.69
C VAL A 317 6.65 13.56 -7.10
N ALA A 318 7.00 12.40 -7.67
CA ALA A 318 8.30 12.17 -8.26
C ALA A 318 8.27 12.60 -9.73
N ARG A 319 9.28 13.35 -10.14
CA ARG A 319 9.44 13.83 -11.51
C ARG A 319 10.83 13.52 -12.02
N ASP A 320 10.92 13.17 -13.30
CA ASP A 320 12.17 13.13 -14.04
C ASP A 320 12.30 14.41 -14.87
N THR A 321 13.35 15.19 -14.63
CA THR A 321 13.60 16.50 -15.26
C THR A 321 14.93 16.50 -16.00
N ASP A 322 15.19 17.52 -16.81
CA ASP A 322 16.50 17.70 -17.46
C ASP A 322 17.67 17.78 -16.47
N PHE A 323 17.39 18.08 -15.20
CA PHE A 323 18.37 18.20 -14.12
C PHE A 323 18.45 16.96 -13.23
N GLY A 324 17.65 15.93 -13.51
CA GLY A 324 17.56 14.69 -12.77
C GLY A 324 16.22 14.50 -12.06
N LEU A 325 16.19 13.56 -11.12
CA LEU A 325 14.98 13.20 -10.40
C LEU A 325 14.70 14.18 -9.27
N GLU A 326 13.48 14.73 -9.26
CA GLU A 326 12.99 15.66 -8.25
C GLU A 326 11.80 15.07 -7.50
N ILE A 327 11.69 15.36 -6.20
CA ILE A 327 10.48 15.06 -5.42
C ILE A 327 9.87 16.36 -4.91
N HIS A 328 8.61 16.55 -5.24
CA HIS A 328 7.81 17.68 -4.79
C HIS A 328 6.73 17.18 -3.83
N SER A 329 6.30 18.04 -2.93
CA SER A 329 5.20 17.72 -2.03
C SER A 329 4.28 18.92 -1.84
N PHE A 330 2.98 18.66 -1.73
CA PHE A 330 1.97 19.68 -1.44
C PHE A 330 0.69 19.07 -0.87
N ASP A 331 -0.14 19.89 -0.24
CA ASP A 331 -1.49 19.52 0.17
C ASP A 331 -2.48 19.87 -0.95
N PRO A 332 -2.96 18.90 -1.75
CA PRO A 332 -3.91 19.19 -2.82
C PRO A 332 -5.31 19.59 -2.31
N LEU A 333 -5.65 19.26 -1.06
CA LEU A 333 -6.96 19.55 -0.51
C LEU A 333 -7.11 21.02 -0.13
N VAL A 334 -6.01 21.67 0.26
CA VAL A 334 -5.94 23.08 0.64
C VAL A 334 -5.33 23.97 -0.45
N THR A 335 -4.44 23.44 -1.30
CA THR A 335 -3.79 24.24 -2.36
C THR A 335 -4.81 24.66 -3.41
N SER A 336 -4.98 25.98 -3.53
CA SER A 336 -5.94 26.61 -4.45
C SER A 336 -5.31 27.06 -5.77
N THR A 337 -3.98 27.02 -5.89
CA THR A 337 -3.25 27.35 -7.11
C THR A 337 -3.09 26.10 -7.96
N SER A 338 -3.19 26.26 -9.28
CA SER A 338 -2.90 25.21 -10.26
C SER A 338 -1.41 24.88 -10.35
N ASP A 339 -0.55 25.73 -9.79
CA ASP A 339 0.90 25.58 -9.71
C ASP A 339 1.32 25.48 -8.22
N PRO A 340 1.36 24.26 -7.65
CA PRO A 340 1.85 24.04 -6.28
C PRO A 340 3.39 24.14 -6.18
N TRP A 341 4.09 23.96 -7.29
CA TRP A 341 5.53 23.70 -7.38
C TRP A 341 6.39 24.90 -6.94
N THR A 342 5.86 26.11 -7.07
CA THR A 342 6.59 27.35 -6.75
C THR A 342 6.58 27.73 -5.27
N SER A 343 5.78 27.06 -4.43
CA SER A 343 5.48 27.54 -3.06
C SER A 343 6.34 26.94 -1.95
N GLY A 344 6.96 25.78 -2.17
CA GLY A 344 7.81 25.08 -1.18
C GLY A 344 9.30 25.04 -1.51
N GLY A 345 9.67 25.21 -2.79
CA GLY A 345 10.95 24.71 -3.31
C GLY A 345 10.94 23.17 -3.33
N PRO A 346 11.41 22.51 -4.40
CA PRO A 346 11.54 21.06 -4.37
C PRO A 346 12.36 20.63 -3.15
N LEU A 347 12.02 19.48 -2.59
CA LEU A 347 13.01 18.76 -1.81
C LEU A 347 14.04 18.28 -2.84
N ASP A 348 15.04 19.12 -3.10
CA ASP A 348 16.17 18.76 -3.93
C ASP A 348 16.99 17.75 -3.14
N LEU A 349 16.72 16.48 -3.41
CA LEU A 349 17.36 15.39 -2.70
C LEU A 349 18.81 15.20 -3.14
N GLY A 350 19.26 15.88 -4.21
CA GLY A 350 20.58 15.65 -4.80
C GLY A 350 20.79 14.19 -5.20
N ILE A 351 19.71 13.43 -5.40
CA ILE A 351 19.67 12.01 -5.79
C ILE A 351 19.92 11.96 -7.31
N GLY A 352 21.11 12.40 -7.72
CA GLY A 352 21.56 12.30 -9.10
C GLY A 352 22.09 10.90 -9.39
N GLY A 353 21.84 10.39 -10.61
CA GLY A 353 22.44 9.15 -11.10
C GLY A 353 21.58 7.90 -10.94
N PHE A 354 20.26 8.08 -10.80
CA PHE A 354 19.31 6.98 -10.82
C PHE A 354 18.60 6.92 -12.18
N ASP A 355 18.51 5.73 -12.76
CA ASP A 355 17.83 5.48 -14.03
C ASP A 355 16.32 5.25 -13.82
N TRP A 356 15.90 5.02 -12.57
CA TRP A 356 14.50 4.78 -12.18
C TRP A 356 14.28 5.13 -10.70
N LEU A 357 13.11 5.69 -10.37
CA LEU A 357 12.68 5.96 -9.00
C LEU A 357 11.21 5.58 -8.79
N ARG A 358 10.95 4.98 -7.62
CA ARG A 358 9.60 4.66 -7.14
C ARG A 358 9.38 5.26 -5.76
N LEU A 359 8.27 5.97 -5.57
CA LEU A 359 7.79 6.40 -4.26
C LEU A 359 7.11 5.21 -3.60
N VAL A 360 7.56 4.85 -2.40
CA VAL A 360 6.95 3.76 -1.63
C VAL A 360 5.89 4.34 -0.69
N GLY A 361 6.18 5.47 -0.06
CA GLY A 361 5.29 6.16 0.89
C GLY A 361 6.07 6.81 2.02
N GLU A 362 5.34 7.38 2.98
CA GLU A 362 5.92 8.10 4.13
C GLU A 362 5.61 7.37 5.43
N ARG A 363 6.64 7.14 6.25
CA ARG A 363 6.53 6.54 7.57
C ARG A 363 7.42 7.27 8.56
N ALA A 364 6.82 7.77 9.64
CA ALA A 364 7.51 8.38 10.78
C ALA A 364 8.46 9.54 10.39
N GLY A 365 7.98 10.43 9.52
CA GLY A 365 8.73 11.58 9.00
C GLY A 365 9.74 11.21 7.90
N LYS A 366 9.67 10.00 7.35
CA LYS A 366 10.62 9.53 6.34
C LYS A 366 9.93 9.05 5.07
N LEU A 367 10.30 9.66 3.94
CA LEU A 367 9.88 9.22 2.62
C LEU A 367 10.76 8.07 2.17
N HIS A 368 10.16 6.94 1.83
CA HIS A 368 10.90 5.79 1.30
C HIS A 368 10.82 5.81 -0.21
N VAL A 369 11.99 5.68 -0.83
CA VAL A 369 12.14 5.67 -2.29
C VAL A 369 13.01 4.50 -2.70
N ILE A 370 12.70 3.93 -3.85
CA ILE A 370 13.60 3.00 -4.52
C ILE A 370 14.34 3.80 -5.56
N GLY A 371 15.67 3.70 -5.59
CA GLY A 371 16.46 4.26 -6.67
C GLY A 371 17.39 3.20 -7.25
N CYS A 372 17.43 3.07 -8.57
CA CYS A 372 18.41 2.23 -9.29
C CYS A 372 19.58 3.00 -9.90
N ALA A 373 20.82 2.65 -9.53
CA ALA A 373 22.03 3.14 -10.21
C ALA A 373 22.75 1.95 -10.86
N THR A 374 22.94 1.97 -12.18
CA THR A 374 23.68 0.92 -12.91
C THR A 374 23.15 -0.51 -12.74
N GLY A 375 21.82 -0.65 -12.63
CA GLY A 375 21.13 -1.94 -12.53
C GLY A 375 21.09 -2.55 -11.12
N VAL A 376 21.56 -1.84 -10.09
CA VAL A 376 21.33 -2.20 -8.69
C VAL A 376 20.43 -1.15 -8.07
N CYS A 377 19.39 -1.60 -7.40
CA CYS A 377 18.37 -0.75 -6.82
C CYS A 377 18.45 -0.80 -5.28
N ASP A 378 18.47 0.36 -4.64
CA ASP A 378 18.45 0.48 -3.19
C ASP A 378 17.11 1.08 -2.75
N LEU A 379 16.55 0.54 -1.67
CA LEU A 379 15.49 1.18 -0.91
C LEU A 379 16.11 2.15 0.09
N VAL A 380 15.79 3.43 -0.03
CA VAL A 380 16.35 4.53 0.78
C VAL A 380 15.22 5.20 1.55
N ALA A 381 15.39 5.35 2.86
CA ALA A 381 14.54 6.18 3.70
C ALA A 381 15.14 7.57 3.84
N ILE A 382 14.40 8.58 3.43
CA ILE A 382 14.82 9.98 3.40
C ILE A 382 14.11 10.71 4.52
N ASP A 383 14.86 11.29 5.45
CA ASP A 383 14.31 12.16 6.48
C ASP A 383 13.77 13.45 5.86
N LEU A 384 12.47 13.73 6.02
CA LEU A 384 11.83 14.89 5.40
C LEU A 384 12.21 16.22 6.08
N GLU A 385 12.72 16.19 7.32
CA GLU A 385 13.18 17.39 8.01
C GLU A 385 14.61 17.75 7.59
N THR A 386 15.50 16.76 7.46
CA THR A 386 16.93 16.99 7.19
C THR A 386 17.33 16.80 5.73
N GLY A 387 16.55 16.04 4.96
CA GLY A 387 16.89 15.55 3.62
C GLY A 387 17.89 14.38 3.62
N ASP A 388 18.29 13.87 4.78
CA ASP A 388 19.29 12.81 4.88
C ASP A 388 18.70 11.45 4.45
N GLY A 389 19.33 10.80 3.47
CA GLY A 389 19.01 9.44 3.04
C GLY A 389 19.73 8.36 3.85
N THR A 390 19.03 7.29 4.20
CA THR A 390 19.59 6.07 4.80
C THR A 390 19.14 4.85 4.00
N THR A 391 20.08 4.04 3.51
CA THR A 391 19.76 2.77 2.86
C THR A 391 19.09 1.82 3.85
N VAL A 392 17.88 1.38 3.52
CA VAL A 392 17.07 0.40 4.28
C VAL A 392 17.38 -1.01 3.80
N ALA A 393 17.41 -1.20 2.49
CA ALA A 393 17.72 -2.47 1.83
C ALA A 393 18.41 -2.21 0.49
N SER A 394 19.21 -3.19 0.05
CA SER A 394 19.89 -3.16 -1.25
C SER A 394 19.43 -4.31 -2.11
N ASP A 395 19.64 -4.17 -3.42
CA ASP A 395 19.21 -5.15 -4.44
C ASP A 395 17.68 -5.35 -4.43
N VAL A 396 16.94 -4.25 -4.35
CA VAL A 396 15.47 -4.23 -4.21
C VAL A 396 14.82 -4.03 -5.57
N ALA A 397 14.01 -4.99 -6.02
CA ALA A 397 13.21 -4.85 -7.23
C ALA A 397 11.96 -3.98 -7.03
N GLY A 398 11.42 -4.00 -5.81
CA GLY A 398 10.29 -3.18 -5.44
C GLY A 398 10.03 -3.19 -3.94
N ALA A 399 9.19 -2.28 -3.50
CA ALA A 399 8.75 -2.11 -2.13
C ALA A 399 7.37 -1.46 -2.13
N ALA A 400 6.62 -1.74 -1.08
CA ALA A 400 5.33 -1.11 -0.82
C ALA A 400 5.14 -0.98 0.69
N PHE A 401 4.30 -0.03 1.06
CA PHE A 401 3.76 0.05 2.40
C PHE A 401 2.37 -0.55 2.44
N ASP A 402 1.92 -0.93 3.63
CA ASP A 402 0.50 -1.16 3.82
C ASP A 402 -0.31 0.12 3.63
N ALA A 403 -1.62 -0.03 3.42
CA ALA A 403 -2.65 1.01 3.49
C ALA A 403 -2.42 2.21 4.44
N HIS A 404 -1.74 1.98 5.57
CA HIS A 404 -1.51 2.96 6.64
C HIS A 404 -0.06 3.44 6.74
N ASN A 405 0.83 2.96 5.88
CA ASN A 405 2.29 3.12 5.97
C ASN A 405 2.89 2.71 7.32
N ASP A 406 2.20 1.83 8.05
CA ASP A 406 2.66 1.25 9.30
C ASP A 406 3.59 0.08 9.06
N HIS A 407 3.52 -0.56 7.89
CA HIS A 407 4.28 -1.75 7.60
C HIS A 407 4.94 -1.77 6.20
N LEU A 408 6.22 -2.13 6.14
CA LEU A 408 7.04 -2.14 4.93
C LEU A 408 7.26 -3.57 4.40
N ILE A 409 6.90 -3.80 3.14
CA ILE A 409 7.39 -4.92 2.34
C ILE A 409 8.42 -4.45 1.33
N HIS A 410 9.38 -5.33 1.03
CA HIS A 410 10.24 -5.18 -0.14
C HIS A 410 10.60 -6.56 -0.71
N TRP A 411 10.96 -6.62 -1.98
CA TRP A 411 11.35 -7.85 -2.65
C TRP A 411 12.50 -7.58 -3.62
N SER A 412 13.18 -8.65 -4.04
CA SER A 412 14.15 -8.61 -5.13
C SER A 412 13.73 -9.57 -6.24
N ILE A 413 14.25 -9.41 -7.46
CA ILE A 413 13.84 -10.22 -8.63
C ILE A 413 14.10 -11.71 -8.38
N GLU A 414 15.24 -12.02 -7.75
CA GLU A 414 15.69 -13.40 -7.51
C GLU A 414 15.68 -13.79 -6.02
N GLY A 415 15.16 -12.93 -5.14
CA GLY A 415 15.19 -13.12 -3.69
C GLY A 415 13.81 -13.15 -3.04
N PRO A 416 13.77 -13.32 -1.70
CA PRO A 416 12.51 -13.46 -0.99
C PRO A 416 11.75 -12.14 -0.95
N LEU A 417 10.42 -12.25 -0.84
CA LEU A 417 9.60 -11.20 -0.25
C LEU A 417 10.06 -11.01 1.20
N VAL A 418 10.30 -9.78 1.62
CA VAL A 418 10.70 -9.43 2.98
C VAL A 418 9.64 -8.53 3.58
N VAL A 419 9.11 -8.92 4.75
CA VAL A 419 8.09 -8.21 5.50
C VAL A 419 8.71 -7.77 6.82
N GLU A 420 8.85 -6.45 7.04
CA GLU A 420 9.46 -5.91 8.28
C GLU A 420 10.82 -6.57 8.61
N GLY A 421 11.65 -6.74 7.58
CA GLY A 421 12.97 -7.38 7.69
C GLY A 421 12.96 -8.90 7.87
N GLN A 422 11.79 -9.55 7.85
CA GLN A 422 11.66 -11.01 7.90
C GLN A 422 11.36 -11.58 6.52
N PRO A 423 12.16 -12.53 6.00
CA PRO A 423 11.87 -13.15 4.72
C PRO A 423 10.63 -14.04 4.80
N VAL A 424 9.80 -14.00 3.76
CA VAL A 424 8.65 -14.87 3.53
C VAL A 424 9.05 -15.92 2.49
N GLU A 425 8.93 -17.19 2.85
CA GLU A 425 9.19 -18.29 1.92
C GLU A 425 8.04 -18.42 0.91
N LEU A 426 8.27 -18.03 -0.33
CA LEU A 426 7.27 -18.19 -1.40
C LEU A 426 7.33 -19.61 -2.00
N PRO A 427 6.27 -20.07 -2.69
CA PRO A 427 6.33 -21.30 -3.47
C PRO A 427 7.53 -21.29 -4.44
N ALA A 428 8.10 -22.47 -4.70
CA ALA A 428 9.12 -22.60 -5.73
C ALA A 428 8.57 -22.07 -7.08
N ASP A 429 9.42 -21.34 -7.81
CA ASP A 429 9.11 -20.72 -9.10
C ASP A 429 8.14 -19.52 -9.03
N PHE A 430 7.83 -18.98 -7.85
CA PHE A 430 7.04 -17.77 -7.71
C PHE A 430 7.93 -16.51 -7.83
N PHE A 431 7.80 -15.79 -8.94
CA PHE A 431 8.45 -14.49 -9.16
C PHE A 431 7.51 -13.35 -8.80
N ILE A 432 8.06 -12.29 -8.19
CA ILE A 432 7.31 -11.06 -7.89
C ILE A 432 7.69 -10.01 -8.93
N TYR A 433 6.70 -9.55 -9.68
CA TYR A 433 6.84 -8.43 -10.59
C TYR A 433 6.46 -7.11 -9.90
N GLU A 434 5.32 -7.12 -9.21
CA GLU A 434 4.86 -5.99 -8.41
C GLU A 434 4.21 -6.48 -7.12
N ALA A 435 4.20 -5.64 -6.08
CA ALA A 435 3.42 -5.90 -4.87
C ALA A 435 2.91 -4.58 -4.29
N ASP A 436 1.84 -4.70 -3.53
CA ASP A 436 1.23 -3.66 -2.70
C ASP A 436 0.62 -4.32 -1.46
N TRP A 437 0.44 -3.58 -0.36
CA TRP A 437 0.07 -4.18 0.92
C TRP A 437 -1.31 -3.71 1.42
#